data_AF-A0A530YVS7-F1
#
_entry.id   AF-A0A530YVS7-F1
#
_cell.length_a   1.000
_cell.length_b   1.000
_cell.length_c   1.000
_cell.angle_alpha   90.00
_cell.angle_beta   90.00
_cell.angle_gamma   90.00
#
_symmetry.space_group_name_H-M   'P 1'
#
loop_
_entity.id
_entity.type
_entity.pdbx_description
1 polymer ?
#
loop_
_entity_poly.entity_id
_entity_poly.type
_entity_poly.pdbx_seq_one_letter_code
_entity_poly.pdbx_strand_id
1 'polypeptide(L)'
;MLNLTGDAAGIPNRRVLLQWLGGTASTAILPACASWPLPPGRCVADGRGNIIDAHCHLFNASDVSVEGFVRYVVLGEHREEVFPVLKVAGAGGIVDALVVLLVLILSAGTITAKQEAANLRRGQPMEKPEDMENRQTEAVADALLALDQSQRTPNKVVQSIAGDQAVPDYPALLDQIYAEAGIVTAKARGEPLEKAKAVKVARALKGKGSKIARYIDFARLLLGSREAIAREYIRVFADKRCVQMITPSFLDMHRWLGRAPISSIAEQVDVMDALQVTIAQSTTGMHMHSMVGFDPRRAAEDRNVLKLVKHAISDCGFVGVKLYPPMGFQPIENGNLKVPKLPKGASGERIERALMELYDWCAAEDVPIMAHAENSLGSVCGYGQRASPKWWRRLLAIPKYSRLRINLAHFGGFDEALDIGDDAPQGLRCEADKYSGPVWEDIIGETIKDDGRDFLFADLSYLSELTIPDSQEEERPEIRRRLEAFRSAYDPDVHHLMYGTDWTMIAKELDNNNYLSNLDAQLRLAGFTPDQLQNIYWRNAVRYLGLGHGEKTRGRLQRYCTKRQLPDAWLMAFDAA
;
A
#
# COMPACT_ATOMS: atom_id res chain seq x y z
N MET A 1 -0.80 31.57 31.91
CA MET A 1 -0.26 32.37 30.79
C MET A 1 1.21 32.05 30.64
N LEU A 2 1.53 31.10 29.77
CA LEU A 2 2.84 30.89 29.14
C LEU A 2 2.55 29.86 28.03
N ASN A 3 2.50 30.37 26.80
CA ASN A 3 2.26 29.59 25.59
C ASN A 3 3.48 28.73 25.29
N LEU A 4 3.28 27.43 25.12
CA LEU A 4 4.23 26.51 24.50
C LEU A 4 3.52 25.90 23.30
N THR A 5 3.75 26.49 22.14
CA THR A 5 3.39 25.95 20.83
C THR A 5 4.47 24.93 20.46
N GLY A 6 4.16 23.64 20.62
CA GLY A 6 4.97 22.52 20.12
C GLY A 6 4.43 22.08 18.77
N ASP A 7 5.29 22.12 17.75
CA ASP A 7 4.99 21.66 16.39
C ASP A 7 4.95 20.12 16.37
N ALA A 8 3.75 19.57 16.15
CA ALA A 8 3.51 18.13 16.03
C ALA A 8 3.94 17.61 14.64
N ALA A 9 4.82 16.61 14.62
CA ALA A 9 5.27 15.92 13.41
C ALA A 9 4.63 14.53 13.29
N GLY A 10 3.79 14.35 12.25
CA GLY A 10 3.21 13.06 11.90
C GLY A 10 2.78 12.96 10.43
N ILE A 11 3.02 11.77 9.83
CA ILE A 11 2.68 11.21 8.50
C ILE A 11 2.73 12.20 7.32
N PRO A 12 3.42 11.93 6.18
CA PRO A 12 3.36 12.84 5.05
C PRO A 12 2.04 12.68 4.26
N ASN A 13 0.94 13.09 4.88
CA ASN A 13 -0.14 13.76 4.15
C ASN A 13 0.29 15.22 3.91
N ARG A 14 -0.38 15.91 2.98
CA ARG A 14 -0.18 17.31 2.53
C ARG A 14 0.30 18.31 3.62
N ARG A 15 -0.06 18.08 4.88
CA ARG A 15 0.35 18.80 6.11
C ARG A 15 1.87 18.89 6.32
N VAL A 16 2.64 17.81 6.16
CA VAL A 16 4.11 17.81 6.40
C VAL A 16 4.89 18.44 5.24
N LEU A 17 4.34 18.48 4.02
CA LEU A 17 4.98 19.21 2.94
C LEU A 17 4.72 20.73 3.04
N LEU A 18 3.50 21.14 3.41
CA LEU A 18 3.11 22.56 3.44
C LEU A 18 3.54 23.30 4.72
N GLN A 19 3.51 22.68 5.91
CA GLN A 19 3.95 23.35 7.15
C GLN A 19 5.47 23.57 7.20
N TRP A 20 6.25 22.75 6.49
CA TRP A 20 7.71 22.77 6.54
C TRP A 20 8.36 23.67 5.48
N LEU A 21 7.60 24.15 4.50
CA LEU A 21 8.05 25.13 3.50
C LEU A 21 7.89 26.59 3.97
N GLY A 22 7.17 26.82 5.07
CA GLY A 22 7.00 28.14 5.71
C GLY A 22 8.04 28.47 6.79
N GLY A 23 8.89 27.52 7.18
CA GLY A 23 9.91 27.70 8.23
C GLY A 23 11.28 28.06 7.67
N THR A 24 11.66 29.33 7.78
CA THR A 24 13.04 29.76 7.53
C THR A 24 14.00 29.25 8.60
N ALA A 25 15.06 28.56 8.15
CA ALA A 25 16.34 28.31 8.80
C ALA A 25 16.41 27.39 10.04
N SER A 26 17.37 26.46 9.96
CA SER A 26 18.03 25.70 11.06
C SER A 26 17.25 24.47 11.56
N THR A 27 17.77 23.24 11.59
CA THR A 27 19.16 22.74 11.66
C THR A 27 19.34 21.52 10.73
N ALA A 28 20.46 21.46 10.03
CA ALA A 28 20.89 20.26 9.33
C ALA A 28 21.27 19.19 10.35
N ILE A 29 20.32 18.34 10.73
CA ILE A 29 20.66 17.04 11.29
C ILE A 29 21.28 16.26 10.13
N LEU A 30 22.60 16.06 10.19
CA LEU A 30 23.31 15.20 9.25
C LEU A 30 22.61 13.83 9.27
N PRO A 31 21.96 13.38 8.18
CA PRO A 31 21.51 12.01 8.13
C PRO A 31 22.77 11.16 8.22
N ALA A 32 22.88 10.34 9.25
CA ALA A 32 23.85 9.25 9.26
C ALA A 32 23.68 8.54 7.91
N CYS A 33 24.76 8.44 7.13
CA CYS A 33 24.71 7.89 5.78
C CYS A 33 23.95 6.57 5.77
N ALA A 34 22.69 6.59 5.34
CA ALA A 34 21.93 5.38 5.11
C ALA A 34 22.66 4.64 3.99
N SER A 35 23.27 3.50 4.33
CA SER A 35 23.90 2.66 3.32
C SER A 35 22.82 2.11 2.39
N TRP A 36 22.93 2.37 1.10
CA TRP A 36 22.09 1.77 0.07
C TRP A 36 22.89 0.69 -0.69
N PRO A 37 22.34 -0.52 -0.90
CA PRO A 37 21.04 -0.99 -0.42
C PRO A 37 21.01 -1.09 1.11
N LEU A 38 19.82 -0.87 1.70
CA LEU A 38 19.63 -0.99 3.16
C LEU A 38 20.11 -2.36 3.64
N PRO A 39 20.77 -2.49 4.80
CA PRO A 39 21.14 -3.82 5.30
C PRO A 39 19.87 -4.68 5.50
N PRO A 40 19.98 -6.03 5.42
CA PRO A 40 18.88 -6.91 5.77
C PRO A 40 18.24 -6.54 7.11
N GLY A 41 16.92 -6.64 7.16
CA GLY A 41 16.13 -6.38 8.35
C GLY A 41 16.43 -7.36 9.47
N ARG A 42 16.14 -6.96 10.70
CA ARG A 42 16.21 -7.87 11.85
C ARG A 42 14.90 -8.65 11.96
N CYS A 43 15.02 -9.96 12.15
CA CYS A 43 13.90 -10.78 12.60
C CYS A 43 13.51 -10.47 14.05
N VAL A 44 12.35 -11.00 14.47
CA VAL A 44 11.88 -10.93 15.86
C VAL A 44 12.90 -11.53 16.84
N ALA A 45 12.99 -10.94 18.03
CA ALA A 45 14.06 -11.18 19.00
C ALA A 45 14.13 -12.63 19.54
N ASP A 46 13.05 -13.40 19.41
CA ASP A 46 12.94 -14.77 19.91
C ASP A 46 13.19 -15.86 18.84
N GLY A 47 13.53 -15.47 17.61
CA GLY A 47 13.94 -16.42 16.56
C GLY A 47 12.87 -17.42 16.12
N ARG A 48 11.59 -17.15 16.39
CA ARG A 48 10.49 -18.01 15.92
C ARG A 48 10.28 -17.82 14.42
N GLY A 49 10.86 -18.72 13.63
CA GLY A 49 10.88 -18.70 12.15
C GLY A 49 9.55 -19.00 11.44
N ASN A 50 8.42 -18.77 12.11
CA ASN A 50 7.09 -19.03 11.57
C ASN A 50 6.33 -17.70 11.53
N ILE A 51 6.57 -16.91 10.48
CA ILE A 51 5.84 -15.66 10.22
C ILE A 51 5.15 -15.75 8.86
N ILE A 52 3.89 -15.33 8.81
CA ILE A 52 3.17 -15.04 7.56
C ILE A 52 3.00 -13.53 7.45
N ASP A 53 3.50 -12.95 6.37
CA ASP A 53 3.11 -11.60 5.99
C ASP A 53 1.76 -11.66 5.27
N ALA A 54 0.71 -11.45 6.06
CA ALA A 54 -0.67 -11.55 5.60
C ALA A 54 -1.09 -10.36 4.72
N HIS A 55 -0.25 -9.34 4.56
CA HIS A 55 -0.56 -8.17 3.74
C HIS A 55 0.71 -7.47 3.25
N CYS A 56 1.06 -7.70 1.98
CA CYS A 56 2.10 -6.96 1.29
C CYS A 56 1.69 -6.65 -0.15
N HIS A 57 2.48 -5.83 -0.83
CA HIS A 57 2.24 -5.45 -2.23
C HIS A 57 3.49 -5.69 -3.07
N LEU A 58 3.30 -6.21 -4.29
CA LEU A 58 4.34 -6.38 -5.31
C LEU A 58 3.78 -5.96 -6.67
N PHE A 59 3.92 -4.69 -7.01
CA PHE A 59 3.45 -4.14 -8.29
C PHE A 59 4.46 -3.12 -8.81
N ASN A 60 4.45 -2.85 -10.11
CA ASN A 60 5.27 -1.82 -10.71
C ASN A 60 4.39 -0.77 -11.42
N ALA A 61 5.01 0.23 -12.04
CA ALA A 61 4.29 1.32 -12.69
C ALA A 61 3.34 0.86 -13.81
N SER A 62 3.53 -0.34 -14.38
CA SER A 62 2.65 -0.88 -15.42
C SER A 62 1.32 -1.37 -14.87
N ASP A 63 1.19 -1.65 -13.57
CA ASP A 63 0.02 -2.26 -12.93
C ASP A 63 -1.05 -1.25 -12.53
N VAL A 64 -0.66 0.02 -12.43
CA VAL A 64 -1.47 1.09 -11.87
C VAL A 64 -1.77 2.19 -12.88
N SER A 65 -2.87 2.90 -12.65
CA SER A 65 -3.18 4.16 -13.33
C SER A 65 -2.21 5.25 -12.88
N VAL A 66 -0.97 5.27 -13.39
CA VAL A 66 0.17 6.09 -12.88
C VAL A 66 -0.24 7.49 -12.40
N GLU A 67 -0.89 8.27 -13.27
CA GLU A 67 -1.30 9.63 -12.91
C GLU A 67 -2.26 9.66 -11.71
N GLY A 68 -3.33 8.85 -11.73
CA GLY A 68 -4.29 8.79 -10.63
C GLY A 68 -3.73 8.14 -9.37
N PHE A 69 -2.83 7.17 -9.51
CA PHE A 69 -2.14 6.56 -8.39
C PHE A 69 -1.24 7.58 -7.68
N VAL A 70 -0.38 8.29 -8.41
CA VAL A 70 0.49 9.33 -7.82
C VAL A 70 -0.35 10.41 -7.15
N ARG A 71 -1.34 10.94 -7.86
CA ARG A 71 -2.17 12.05 -7.37
C ARG A 71 -2.95 11.68 -6.13
N TYR A 72 -3.75 10.61 -6.18
CA TYR A 72 -4.79 10.36 -5.17
C TYR A 72 -4.39 9.35 -4.11
N VAL A 73 -3.43 8.46 -4.42
CA VAL A 73 -2.98 7.41 -3.50
C VAL A 73 -1.65 7.82 -2.85
N VAL A 74 -0.66 8.22 -3.64
CA VAL A 74 0.68 8.54 -3.11
C VAL A 74 0.74 9.91 -2.43
N LEU A 75 0.17 10.93 -3.06
CA LEU A 75 0.22 12.32 -2.58
C LEU A 75 -1.11 12.85 -2.04
N GLY A 76 -2.17 12.03 -2.09
CA GLY A 76 -3.45 12.33 -1.46
C GLY A 76 -4.17 13.58 -1.98
N GLU A 77 -3.89 14.04 -3.21
CA GLU A 77 -4.57 15.17 -3.83
C GLU A 77 -6.09 15.01 -3.81
N HIS A 78 -6.81 16.13 -3.80
CA HIS A 78 -8.23 16.11 -3.51
C HIS A 78 -9.03 16.21 -4.81
N ARG A 79 -10.00 15.29 -4.93
CA ARG A 79 -11.10 15.43 -5.89
C ARG A 79 -12.36 15.80 -5.13
N GLU A 80 -12.88 16.99 -5.40
CA GLU A 80 -14.19 17.38 -4.89
C GLU A 80 -15.30 16.79 -5.76
N GLU A 81 -16.29 16.18 -5.12
CA GLU A 81 -17.50 15.73 -5.79
C GLU A 81 -18.46 16.91 -5.97
N VAL A 82 -18.46 17.53 -7.15
CA VAL A 82 -19.45 18.54 -7.52
C VAL A 82 -20.42 17.89 -8.49
N PHE A 83 -21.49 17.26 -8.00
CA PHE A 83 -22.43 16.56 -8.88
C PHE A 83 -22.85 17.46 -10.06
N PRO A 84 -22.56 17.08 -11.33
CA PRO A 84 -22.15 15.76 -11.81
C PRO A 84 -20.66 15.54 -12.22
N VAL A 85 -19.74 16.44 -11.87
CA VAL A 85 -18.35 16.52 -12.36
C VAL A 85 -17.34 16.38 -11.20
N LEU A 86 -16.12 15.92 -11.50
CA LEU A 86 -14.99 15.97 -10.57
C LEU A 86 -14.18 17.24 -10.80
N LYS A 87 -13.87 17.96 -9.72
CA LYS A 87 -12.84 19.01 -9.74
C LYS A 87 -11.62 18.54 -8.98
N VAL A 88 -10.45 18.64 -9.61
CA VAL A 88 -9.16 18.44 -8.92
C VAL A 88 -8.80 19.78 -8.28
N ALA A 89 -8.75 19.84 -6.95
CA ALA A 89 -8.17 20.97 -6.25
C ALA A 89 -6.65 20.74 -6.20
N GLY A 90 -5.86 21.62 -6.82
CA GLY A 90 -4.40 21.56 -6.71
C GLY A 90 -3.98 21.69 -5.25
N ALA A 91 -2.94 20.95 -4.85
CA ALA A 91 -2.34 21.10 -3.54
C ALA A 91 -1.56 22.42 -3.43
N GLY A 92 -1.09 22.94 -4.57
CA GLY A 92 -0.37 24.20 -4.77
C GLY A 92 1.14 24.07 -4.61
N GLY A 93 1.90 24.87 -5.38
CA GLY A 93 3.33 25.07 -5.19
C GLY A 93 4.18 23.83 -5.46
N ILE A 94 5.05 23.47 -4.51
CA ILE A 94 6.01 22.36 -4.67
C ILE A 94 5.32 20.99 -4.75
N VAL A 95 4.16 20.80 -4.10
CA VAL A 95 3.43 19.52 -4.13
C VAL A 95 2.94 19.21 -5.54
N ASP A 96 2.29 20.17 -6.20
CA ASP A 96 1.84 20.03 -7.59
C ASP A 96 3.02 19.77 -8.53
N ALA A 97 4.18 20.40 -8.27
CA ALA A 97 5.40 20.14 -9.03
C ALA A 97 5.95 18.71 -8.79
N LEU A 98 5.90 18.21 -7.55
CA LEU A 98 6.33 16.87 -7.18
C LEU A 98 5.44 15.80 -7.83
N VAL A 99 4.13 16.01 -7.87
CA VAL A 99 3.19 15.16 -8.61
C VAL A 99 3.65 15.03 -10.07
N VAL A 100 3.90 16.14 -10.73
CA VAL A 100 4.34 16.15 -12.13
C VAL A 100 5.66 15.38 -12.28
N LEU A 101 6.62 15.60 -11.39
CA LEU A 101 7.90 14.89 -11.39
C LEU A 101 7.71 13.37 -11.31
N LEU A 102 6.94 12.90 -10.32
CA LEU A 102 6.73 11.46 -10.09
C LEU A 102 5.95 10.81 -11.25
N VAL A 103 4.94 11.49 -11.80
CA VAL A 103 4.22 11.00 -12.98
C VAL A 103 5.15 10.89 -14.18
N LEU A 104 6.05 11.86 -14.41
CA LEU A 104 7.03 11.78 -15.49
C LEU A 104 7.99 10.59 -15.30
N ILE A 105 8.52 10.40 -14.09
CA ILE A 105 9.42 9.28 -13.77
C ILE A 105 8.73 7.95 -14.03
N LEU A 106 7.53 7.75 -13.48
CA LEU A 106 6.78 6.49 -13.61
C LEU A 106 6.24 6.24 -15.03
N SER A 107 6.06 7.31 -15.81
CA SER A 107 5.66 7.21 -17.23
C SER A 107 6.82 6.90 -18.17
N ALA A 108 8.08 6.90 -17.70
CA ALA A 108 9.24 6.50 -18.50
C ALA A 108 9.17 5.04 -18.98
N GLY A 109 8.32 4.22 -18.34
CA GLY A 109 8.05 2.85 -18.71
C GLY A 109 8.90 1.85 -17.93
N THR A 110 8.31 0.68 -17.72
CA THR A 110 8.93 -0.49 -17.07
C THR A 110 8.47 -1.74 -17.80
N ILE A 111 9.06 -2.89 -17.46
CA ILE A 111 8.63 -4.18 -18.01
C ILE A 111 7.15 -4.43 -17.71
N THR A 112 6.40 -4.80 -18.75
CA THR A 112 4.97 -5.13 -18.62
C THR A 112 4.81 -6.51 -17.99
N ALA A 113 3.65 -6.76 -17.35
CA ALA A 113 3.34 -8.07 -16.77
C ALA A 113 3.47 -9.20 -17.80
N LYS A 114 2.97 -8.98 -19.02
CA LYS A 114 3.04 -9.95 -20.11
C LYS A 114 4.48 -10.30 -20.50
N GLN A 115 5.34 -9.30 -20.64
CA GLN A 115 6.76 -9.52 -20.97
C GLN A 115 7.49 -10.22 -19.81
N GLU A 116 7.27 -9.77 -18.58
CA GLU A 116 7.89 -10.35 -17.39
C GLU A 116 7.48 -11.82 -17.20
N ALA A 117 6.18 -12.15 -17.34
CA ALA A 117 5.69 -13.52 -17.28
C ALA A 117 6.34 -14.42 -18.33
N ALA A 118 6.52 -13.91 -19.56
CA ALA A 118 7.19 -14.65 -20.63
C ALA A 118 8.66 -14.93 -20.32
N ASN A 119 9.37 -13.95 -19.73
CA ASN A 119 10.76 -14.12 -19.31
C ASN A 119 10.89 -15.17 -18.20
N LEU A 120 10.08 -15.05 -17.13
CA LEU A 120 10.07 -15.99 -16.01
C LEU A 120 9.82 -17.43 -16.47
N ARG A 121 8.79 -17.64 -17.31
CA ARG A 121 8.40 -18.97 -17.81
C ARG A 121 9.47 -19.61 -18.70
N ARG A 122 10.31 -18.80 -19.35
CA ARG A 122 11.42 -19.27 -20.20
C ARG A 122 12.74 -19.39 -19.44
N GLY A 123 12.78 -19.05 -18.15
CA GLY A 123 14.02 -18.93 -17.39
C GLY A 123 14.99 -17.89 -17.98
N GLN A 124 14.47 -16.89 -18.71
CA GLN A 124 15.28 -15.84 -19.26
C GLN A 124 15.72 -14.90 -18.13
N PRO A 125 16.99 -14.46 -18.11
CA PRO A 125 17.44 -13.53 -17.09
C PRO A 125 16.65 -12.23 -17.21
N MET A 126 16.23 -11.70 -16.07
CA MET A 126 15.75 -10.32 -16.01
C MET A 126 16.87 -9.33 -16.29
N GLU A 127 16.46 -8.08 -16.52
CA GLU A 127 17.37 -6.94 -16.59
C GLU A 127 18.39 -6.99 -15.45
N LYS A 128 19.68 -6.81 -15.78
CA LYS A 128 20.73 -6.83 -14.76
C LYS A 128 20.54 -5.66 -13.80
N PRO A 129 20.93 -5.79 -12.51
CA PRO A 129 20.81 -4.69 -11.56
C PRO A 129 21.46 -3.37 -12.03
N GLU A 130 22.61 -3.45 -12.71
CA GLU A 130 23.31 -2.28 -13.27
C GLU A 130 22.53 -1.61 -14.41
N ASP A 131 21.93 -2.41 -15.30
CA ASP A 131 21.13 -1.90 -16.42
C ASP A 131 19.85 -1.23 -15.90
N MET A 132 19.18 -1.87 -14.94
CA MET A 132 18.01 -1.34 -14.26
C MET A 132 18.33 -0.02 -13.54
N GLU A 133 19.45 0.04 -12.82
CA GLU A 133 19.90 1.25 -12.13
C GLU A 133 20.19 2.39 -13.11
N ASN A 134 20.84 2.10 -14.24
CA ASN A 134 21.08 3.09 -15.29
C ASN A 134 19.76 3.61 -15.85
N ARG A 135 18.82 2.73 -16.21
CA ARG A 135 17.50 3.12 -16.72
C ARG A 135 16.70 3.95 -15.72
N GLN A 136 16.68 3.56 -14.44
CA GLN A 136 16.04 4.32 -13.36
C GLN A 136 16.68 5.71 -13.18
N THR A 137 18.01 5.79 -13.27
CA THR A 137 18.75 7.05 -13.21
C THR A 137 18.40 7.96 -14.38
N GLU A 138 18.35 7.40 -15.59
CA GLU A 138 17.98 8.12 -16.81
C GLU A 138 16.55 8.66 -16.73
N ALA A 139 15.59 7.85 -16.25
CA ALA A 139 14.19 8.28 -16.07
C ALA A 139 14.06 9.49 -15.12
N VAL A 140 14.79 9.47 -13.99
CA VAL A 140 14.82 10.62 -13.07
C VAL A 140 15.49 11.83 -13.73
N ALA A 141 16.61 11.65 -14.42
CA ALA A 141 17.30 12.73 -15.10
C ALA A 141 16.44 13.37 -16.20
N ASP A 142 15.72 12.58 -17.00
CA ASP A 142 14.81 13.08 -18.03
C ASP A 142 13.63 13.83 -17.45
N ALA A 143 13.07 13.37 -16.34
CA ALA A 143 12.00 14.08 -15.65
C ALA A 143 12.47 15.44 -15.13
N LEU A 144 13.67 15.52 -14.54
CA LEU A 144 14.27 16.80 -14.10
C LEU A 144 14.50 17.76 -15.27
N LEU A 145 14.97 17.26 -16.42
CA LEU A 145 15.14 18.06 -17.63
C LEU A 145 13.81 18.58 -18.17
N ALA A 146 12.77 17.75 -18.17
CA ALA A 146 11.44 18.16 -18.62
C ALA A 146 10.87 19.30 -17.74
N LEU A 147 11.07 19.23 -16.42
CA LEU A 147 10.68 20.31 -15.51
C LEU A 147 11.50 21.59 -15.75
N ASP A 148 12.82 21.49 -15.87
CA ASP A 148 13.71 22.64 -16.14
C ASP A 148 13.41 23.30 -17.51
N GLN A 149 13.04 22.52 -18.52
CA GLN A 149 12.58 23.03 -19.82
C GLN A 149 11.23 23.74 -19.71
N SER A 150 10.28 23.18 -18.94
CA SER A 150 8.92 23.72 -18.80
C SER A 150 8.85 25.13 -18.20
N GLN A 151 9.89 25.55 -17.46
CA GLN A 151 10.02 26.90 -16.93
C GLN A 151 10.27 27.96 -18.00
N ARG A 152 10.78 27.57 -19.17
CA ARG A 152 11.18 28.48 -20.25
C ARG A 152 10.32 28.33 -21.49
N THR A 153 9.95 27.09 -21.80
CA THR A 153 9.14 26.75 -22.96
C THR A 153 7.97 25.88 -22.53
N PRO A 154 6.73 26.22 -22.91
CA PRO A 154 5.56 25.37 -22.69
C PRO A 154 5.81 23.92 -23.15
N ASN A 155 5.74 22.97 -22.23
CA ASN A 155 5.82 21.54 -22.53
C ASN A 155 4.42 20.93 -22.37
N LYS A 156 3.82 20.48 -23.48
CA LYS A 156 2.45 19.95 -23.50
C LYS A 156 2.23 18.74 -22.61
N VAL A 157 3.25 17.86 -22.47
CA VAL A 157 3.16 16.69 -21.59
C VAL A 157 3.13 17.14 -20.14
N VAL A 158 4.07 18.02 -19.76
CA VAL A 158 4.15 18.60 -18.41
C VAL A 158 2.86 19.35 -18.05
N GLN A 159 2.34 20.16 -18.97
CA GLN A 159 1.08 20.89 -18.80
C GLN A 159 -0.12 19.95 -18.68
N SER A 160 -0.20 18.92 -19.53
CA SER A 160 -1.27 17.92 -19.45
C SER A 160 -1.23 17.13 -18.16
N ILE A 161 -0.04 16.82 -17.63
CA ILE A 161 0.09 16.16 -16.35
C ILE A 161 -0.36 17.12 -15.26
N ALA A 162 0.17 18.34 -15.20
CA ALA A 162 -0.15 19.33 -14.16
C ALA A 162 -1.66 19.54 -14.01
N GLY A 163 -2.37 19.63 -15.13
CA GLY A 163 -3.81 19.84 -15.18
C GLY A 163 -4.20 21.31 -15.08
N ASP A 164 -5.43 21.63 -15.50
CA ASP A 164 -5.88 23.01 -15.76
C ASP A 164 -6.06 23.90 -14.51
N GLN A 165 -5.97 23.32 -13.30
CA GLN A 165 -6.21 24.03 -12.03
C GLN A 165 -5.01 23.98 -11.08
N ALA A 166 -3.95 23.23 -11.41
CA ALA A 166 -2.76 23.13 -10.58
C ALA A 166 -1.82 24.32 -10.82
N VAL A 167 -1.09 24.73 -9.79
CA VAL A 167 -0.10 25.83 -9.87
C VAL A 167 1.25 25.31 -9.38
N PRO A 168 1.95 24.49 -10.19
CA PRO A 168 3.21 23.87 -9.80
C PRO A 168 4.37 24.87 -9.73
N ASP A 169 5.11 24.83 -8.63
CA ASP A 169 6.35 25.59 -8.42
C ASP A 169 7.57 24.72 -8.76
N TYR A 170 7.87 24.62 -10.07
CA TYR A 170 9.03 23.87 -10.55
C TYR A 170 10.38 24.44 -10.08
N PRO A 171 10.60 25.77 -10.05
CA PRO A 171 11.84 26.34 -9.53
C PRO A 171 12.12 25.90 -8.08
N ALA A 172 11.15 26.05 -7.17
CA ALA A 172 11.36 25.72 -5.77
C ALA A 172 11.58 24.21 -5.55
N LEU A 173 10.87 23.36 -6.30
CA LEU A 173 11.11 21.91 -6.27
C LEU A 173 12.53 21.56 -6.73
N LEU A 174 13.00 22.13 -7.84
CA LEU A 174 14.35 21.84 -8.36
C LEU A 174 15.43 22.34 -7.42
N ASP A 175 15.26 23.53 -6.81
CA ASP A 175 16.19 24.05 -5.80
C ASP A 175 16.29 23.12 -4.60
N GLN A 176 15.16 22.60 -4.10
CA GLN A 176 15.16 21.63 -3.02
C GLN A 176 15.84 20.31 -3.42
N ILE A 177 15.59 19.81 -4.64
CA ILE A 177 16.24 18.61 -5.17
C ILE A 177 17.76 18.78 -5.25
N TYR A 178 18.25 19.92 -5.73
CA TYR A 178 19.70 20.19 -5.80
C TYR A 178 20.33 20.28 -4.41
N ALA A 179 19.63 20.89 -3.46
CA ALA A 179 20.05 20.95 -2.07
C ALA A 179 20.12 19.54 -1.44
N GLU A 180 19.09 18.71 -1.59
CA GLU A 180 19.06 17.33 -1.11
C GLU A 180 20.15 16.45 -1.77
N ALA A 181 20.46 16.69 -3.04
CA ALA A 181 21.55 16.01 -3.75
C ALA A 181 22.96 16.45 -3.27
N GLY A 182 23.07 17.50 -2.45
CA GLY A 182 24.35 18.08 -2.03
C GLY A 182 25.12 18.73 -3.19
N ILE A 183 24.42 19.09 -4.26
CA ILE A 183 25.01 19.72 -5.44
C ILE A 183 24.74 21.21 -5.32
N VAL A 184 25.72 21.96 -4.78
CA VAL A 184 25.67 23.42 -4.75
C VAL A 184 25.71 23.91 -6.20
N THR A 185 24.55 24.26 -6.73
CA THR A 185 24.50 24.94 -8.01
C THR A 185 24.65 26.43 -7.74
N ALA A 186 25.86 26.96 -7.95
CA ALA A 186 25.99 28.36 -8.36
C ALA A 186 25.40 28.46 -9.78
N LYS A 187 24.08 28.29 -9.93
CA LYS A 187 23.38 28.49 -11.18
C LYS A 187 23.06 29.97 -11.26
N ALA A 188 23.42 30.64 -12.35
CA ALA A 188 22.71 31.87 -12.68
C ALA A 188 21.24 31.50 -12.92
N ARG A 189 20.30 32.23 -12.31
CA ARG A 189 18.86 32.03 -12.58
C ARG A 189 18.65 32.08 -14.10
N GLY A 190 18.15 30.98 -14.69
CA GLY A 190 17.79 30.90 -16.11
C GLY A 190 18.67 30.03 -17.02
N GLU A 191 19.83 29.52 -16.55
CA GLU A 191 20.64 28.60 -17.38
C GLU A 191 19.95 27.23 -17.55
N PRO A 192 20.03 26.58 -18.74
CA PRO A 192 19.57 25.20 -18.93
C PRO A 192 20.26 24.19 -18.01
N LEU A 193 19.50 23.21 -17.51
CA LEU A 193 20.06 22.00 -16.92
C LEU A 193 20.62 21.11 -18.03
N GLU A 194 21.92 20.83 -17.98
CA GLU A 194 22.58 19.87 -18.87
C GLU A 194 22.28 18.42 -18.46
N LYS A 195 22.16 17.52 -19.45
CA LYS A 195 21.85 16.09 -19.21
C LYS A 195 22.84 15.42 -18.27
N ALA A 196 24.14 15.65 -18.46
CA ALA A 196 25.19 15.09 -17.59
C ALA A 196 25.02 15.52 -16.12
N LYS A 197 24.57 16.76 -15.89
CA LYS A 197 24.30 17.28 -14.55
C LYS A 197 23.01 16.68 -13.98
N ALA A 198 21.95 16.53 -14.78
CA ALA A 198 20.73 15.85 -14.36
C ALA A 198 21.00 14.39 -13.92
N VAL A 199 21.82 13.66 -14.67
CA VAL A 199 22.25 12.30 -14.31
C VAL A 199 23.05 12.29 -13.00
N LYS A 200 23.96 13.26 -12.80
CA LYS A 200 24.70 13.39 -11.53
C LYS A 200 23.77 13.65 -10.34
N VAL A 201 22.78 14.53 -10.50
CA VAL A 201 21.75 14.82 -9.48
C VAL A 201 20.93 13.58 -9.19
N ALA A 202 20.43 12.89 -10.22
CA ALA A 202 19.70 11.64 -10.08
C ALA A 202 20.50 10.63 -9.26
N ARG A 203 21.76 10.33 -9.64
CA ARG A 203 22.61 9.40 -8.86
C ARG A 203 22.81 9.84 -7.42
N ALA A 204 23.04 11.13 -7.20
CA ALA A 204 23.30 11.67 -5.86
C ALA A 204 22.10 11.59 -4.91
N LEU A 205 20.86 11.56 -5.43
CA LEU A 205 19.65 11.41 -4.60
C LEU A 205 19.41 9.99 -4.10
N LYS A 206 19.95 8.97 -4.79
CA LYS A 206 19.66 7.56 -4.49
C LYS A 206 20.07 7.22 -3.05
N GLY A 207 19.12 6.71 -2.27
CA GLY A 207 19.37 6.27 -0.90
C GLY A 207 19.67 7.39 0.09
N LYS A 208 19.44 8.66 -0.27
CA LYS A 208 19.72 9.80 0.62
C LYS A 208 18.83 9.84 1.85
N GLY A 209 17.63 9.26 1.78
CA GLY A 209 16.66 9.29 2.87
C GLY A 209 16.02 10.66 3.12
N SER A 210 16.41 11.71 2.39
CA SER A 210 15.77 13.02 2.46
C SER A 210 14.36 13.02 1.87
N LYS A 211 13.54 14.02 2.22
CA LYS A 211 12.09 14.02 1.98
C LYS A 211 11.73 13.77 0.52
N ILE A 212 12.26 14.55 -0.44
CA ILE A 212 11.96 14.34 -1.86
C ILE A 212 12.67 13.10 -2.39
N ALA A 213 13.91 12.85 -1.97
CA ALA A 213 14.65 11.67 -2.39
C ALA A 213 13.90 10.37 -2.11
N ARG A 214 13.19 10.24 -0.97
CA ARG A 214 12.37 9.06 -0.64
C ARG A 214 11.24 8.82 -1.65
N TYR A 215 10.55 9.88 -2.10
CA TYR A 215 9.54 9.75 -3.14
C TYR A 215 10.13 9.40 -4.50
N ILE A 216 11.32 9.92 -4.83
CA ILE A 216 12.05 9.55 -6.05
C ILE A 216 12.50 8.09 -5.99
N ASP A 217 13.01 7.63 -4.85
CA ASP A 217 13.43 6.24 -4.66
C ASP A 217 12.24 5.27 -4.67
N PHE A 218 11.09 5.67 -4.11
CA PHE A 218 9.83 4.96 -4.28
C PHE A 218 9.44 4.84 -5.77
N ALA A 219 9.53 5.93 -6.53
CA ALA A 219 9.27 5.89 -7.97
C ALA A 219 10.26 4.97 -8.72
N ARG A 220 11.54 4.95 -8.31
CA ARG A 220 12.54 4.02 -8.86
C ARG A 220 12.19 2.56 -8.58
N LEU A 221 11.77 2.23 -7.35
CA LEU A 221 11.32 0.88 -7.00
C LEU A 221 10.24 0.40 -7.97
N LEU A 222 9.24 1.26 -8.25
CA LEU A 222 8.16 0.96 -9.19
C LEU A 222 8.57 0.94 -10.67
N LEU A 223 9.79 1.34 -11.01
CA LEU A 223 10.39 1.13 -12.33
C LEU A 223 11.14 -0.20 -12.45
N GLY A 224 11.23 -0.99 -11.38
CA GLY A 224 11.74 -2.35 -11.40
C GLY A 224 10.73 -3.37 -11.95
N SER A 225 11.18 -4.60 -12.17
CA SER A 225 10.30 -5.75 -12.38
C SER A 225 9.66 -6.18 -11.05
N ARG A 226 8.52 -6.89 -11.10
CA ARG A 226 7.89 -7.44 -9.89
C ARG A 226 8.82 -8.43 -9.20
N GLU A 227 9.59 -9.20 -9.98
CA GLU A 227 10.64 -10.06 -9.46
C GLU A 227 11.71 -9.26 -8.70
N ALA A 228 12.16 -8.11 -9.22
CA ALA A 228 13.15 -7.27 -8.53
C ALA A 228 12.60 -6.73 -7.20
N ILE A 229 11.33 -6.30 -7.18
CA ILE A 229 10.64 -5.84 -5.97
C ILE A 229 10.49 -6.99 -4.96
N ALA A 230 10.14 -8.19 -5.42
CA ALA A 230 10.05 -9.39 -4.59
C ALA A 230 11.41 -9.82 -4.04
N ARG A 231 12.48 -9.73 -4.84
CA ARG A 231 13.83 -10.01 -4.39
C ARG A 231 14.33 -9.01 -3.37
N GLU A 232 13.94 -7.74 -3.49
CA GLU A 232 14.23 -6.74 -2.47
C GLU A 232 13.49 -7.05 -1.16
N TYR A 233 12.21 -7.46 -1.22
CA TYR A 233 11.50 -7.97 -0.05
C TYR A 233 12.25 -9.14 0.60
N ILE A 234 12.63 -10.16 -0.19
CA ILE A 234 13.34 -11.36 0.29
C ILE A 234 14.66 -10.96 0.96
N ARG A 235 15.41 -10.05 0.32
CA ARG A 235 16.69 -9.56 0.84
C ARG A 235 16.53 -8.85 2.19
N VAL A 236 15.40 -8.16 2.39
CA VAL A 236 15.12 -7.39 3.59
C VAL A 236 14.51 -8.25 4.70
N PHE A 237 13.49 -9.07 4.43
CA PHE A 237 12.72 -9.77 5.47
C PHE A 237 12.87 -11.29 5.49
N ALA A 238 13.43 -11.90 4.43
CA ALA A 238 13.57 -13.36 4.36
C ALA A 238 14.96 -13.86 4.81
N ASP A 239 15.89 -12.96 5.20
CA ASP A 239 17.14 -13.38 5.82
C ASP A 239 16.83 -14.18 7.11
N LYS A 240 17.54 -15.30 7.32
CA LYS A 240 17.32 -16.28 8.41
C LYS A 240 15.98 -17.06 8.37
N ARG A 241 15.24 -17.09 7.25
CA ARG A 241 13.96 -17.84 7.09
C ARG A 241 12.87 -17.43 8.09
N CYS A 242 12.81 -16.15 8.42
CA CYS A 242 11.86 -15.65 9.42
C CYS A 242 10.43 -15.57 8.88
N VAL A 243 10.27 -15.05 7.66
CA VAL A 243 8.99 -15.05 6.94
C VAL A 243 8.92 -16.28 6.05
N GLN A 244 7.96 -17.17 6.34
CA GLN A 244 7.76 -18.41 5.59
C GLN A 244 6.82 -18.22 4.41
N MET A 245 5.84 -17.33 4.53
CA MET A 245 4.87 -17.07 3.47
C MET A 245 4.49 -15.59 3.39
N ILE A 246 4.34 -15.09 2.17
CA ILE A 246 3.83 -13.75 1.89
C ILE A 246 2.58 -13.81 1.02
N THR A 247 1.72 -12.80 1.15
CA THR A 247 0.46 -12.71 0.39
C THR A 247 0.32 -11.39 -0.39
N PRO A 248 1.04 -11.26 -1.52
CA PRO A 248 1.01 -10.04 -2.33
C PRO A 248 -0.39 -9.71 -2.83
N SER A 249 -0.86 -8.52 -2.48
CA SER A 249 -2.20 -8.05 -2.79
C SER A 249 -2.20 -7.16 -4.03
N PHE A 250 -3.19 -7.34 -4.90
CA PHE A 250 -3.30 -6.58 -6.15
C PHE A 250 -3.96 -5.22 -5.92
N LEU A 251 -3.70 -4.29 -6.84
CA LEU A 251 -4.37 -2.99 -6.92
C LEU A 251 -5.36 -2.97 -8.10
N ASP A 252 -6.63 -3.32 -7.87
CA ASP A 252 -7.70 -3.16 -8.87
C ASP A 252 -8.53 -1.90 -8.60
N MET A 253 -7.96 -0.74 -8.96
CA MET A 253 -8.54 0.58 -8.68
C MET A 253 -8.81 1.42 -9.92
N HIS A 254 -8.48 0.92 -11.10
CA HIS A 254 -8.32 1.75 -12.30
C HIS A 254 -9.62 2.37 -12.82
N ARG A 255 -10.79 1.79 -12.54
CA ARG A 255 -12.08 2.41 -12.90
C ARG A 255 -12.41 3.66 -12.07
N TRP A 256 -11.61 3.94 -11.05
CA TRP A 256 -11.76 5.09 -10.15
C TRP A 256 -10.64 6.12 -10.36
N LEU A 257 -9.42 5.66 -10.65
CA LEU A 257 -8.24 6.52 -10.71
C LEU A 257 -7.97 7.13 -12.10
N GLY A 258 -8.64 6.68 -13.16
CA GLY A 258 -8.59 7.35 -14.47
C GLY A 258 -8.21 6.42 -15.61
N ARG A 259 -7.09 6.70 -16.30
CA ARG A 259 -6.63 5.89 -17.43
C ARG A 259 -6.29 4.47 -16.95
N ALA A 260 -6.69 3.47 -17.72
CA ALA A 260 -6.37 2.08 -17.40
C ALA A 260 -4.84 1.87 -17.34
N PRO A 261 -4.36 0.95 -16.48
CA PRO A 261 -2.96 0.56 -16.44
C PRO A 261 -2.51 -0.08 -17.76
N ILE A 262 -1.20 -0.13 -17.97
CA ILE A 262 -0.59 -0.78 -19.15
C ILE A 262 -0.79 -2.29 -19.09
N SER A 263 -0.56 -2.89 -17.91
CA SER A 263 -0.75 -4.30 -17.64
C SER A 263 -2.16 -4.54 -17.11
N SER A 264 -2.94 -5.34 -17.83
CA SER A 264 -4.28 -5.74 -17.38
C SER A 264 -4.21 -6.64 -16.14
N ILE A 265 -5.30 -6.72 -15.36
CA ILE A 265 -5.36 -7.64 -14.19
C ILE A 265 -5.13 -9.09 -14.60
N ALA A 266 -5.55 -9.50 -15.80
CA ALA A 266 -5.29 -10.86 -16.29
C ALA A 266 -3.79 -11.12 -16.52
N GLU A 267 -3.08 -10.16 -17.11
CA GLU A 267 -1.62 -10.26 -17.29
C GLU A 267 -0.89 -10.18 -15.94
N GLN A 268 -1.40 -9.40 -14.99
CA GLN A 268 -0.89 -9.38 -13.61
C GLN A 268 -1.05 -10.74 -12.92
N VAL A 269 -2.18 -11.43 -13.11
CA VAL A 269 -2.36 -12.81 -12.60
C VAL A 269 -1.31 -13.74 -13.24
N ASP A 270 -1.07 -13.63 -14.54
CA ASP A 270 -0.10 -14.45 -15.27
C ASP A 270 1.34 -14.29 -14.77
N VAL A 271 1.79 -13.05 -14.54
CA VAL A 271 3.15 -12.80 -14.04
C VAL A 271 3.31 -13.23 -12.60
N MET A 272 2.29 -13.02 -11.76
CA MET A 272 2.38 -13.39 -10.35
C MET A 272 2.32 -14.91 -10.18
N ASP A 273 1.54 -15.63 -10.99
CA ASP A 273 1.61 -17.09 -11.10
C ASP A 273 3.04 -17.57 -11.44
N ALA A 274 3.66 -16.99 -12.47
CA ALA A 274 5.03 -17.33 -12.85
C ALA A 274 6.05 -17.00 -11.76
N LEU A 275 5.93 -15.84 -11.11
CA LEU A 275 6.83 -15.38 -10.06
C LEU A 275 6.74 -16.27 -8.81
N GLN A 276 5.53 -16.69 -8.43
CA GLN A 276 5.32 -17.63 -7.33
C GLN A 276 6.04 -18.96 -7.56
N VAL A 277 5.98 -19.49 -8.80
CA VAL A 277 6.73 -20.71 -9.18
C VAL A 277 8.23 -20.48 -9.03
N THR A 278 8.75 -19.37 -9.57
CA THR A 278 10.17 -19.02 -9.48
C THR A 278 10.66 -18.88 -8.03
N ILE A 279 9.88 -18.23 -7.17
CA ILE A 279 10.21 -18.08 -5.74
C ILE A 279 10.16 -19.44 -5.03
N ALA A 280 9.13 -20.26 -5.28
CA ALA A 280 8.99 -21.58 -4.66
C ALA A 280 10.12 -22.55 -5.06
N GLN A 281 10.71 -22.37 -6.25
CA GLN A 281 11.86 -23.16 -6.73
C GLN A 281 13.21 -22.62 -6.24
N SER A 282 13.23 -21.43 -5.62
CA SER A 282 14.45 -20.83 -5.09
C SER A 282 14.88 -21.44 -3.75
N THR A 283 16.12 -21.18 -3.34
CA THR A 283 16.67 -21.65 -2.06
C THR A 283 16.25 -20.81 -0.85
N THR A 284 15.36 -19.82 -1.05
CA THR A 284 14.96 -18.86 -0.01
C THR A 284 14.13 -19.51 1.10
N GLY A 285 13.38 -20.58 0.77
CA GLY A 285 12.44 -21.22 1.71
C GLY A 285 11.15 -20.42 1.96
N MET A 286 10.97 -19.31 1.25
CA MET A 286 9.76 -18.48 1.30
C MET A 286 8.75 -18.95 0.25
N HIS A 287 7.48 -18.97 0.62
CA HIS A 287 6.36 -19.22 -0.28
C HIS A 287 5.60 -17.93 -0.56
N MET A 288 5.05 -17.80 -1.76
CA MET A 288 4.28 -16.64 -2.19
C MET A 288 2.97 -17.12 -2.76
N HIS A 289 1.86 -16.58 -2.25
CA HIS A 289 0.53 -16.82 -2.81
C HIS A 289 -0.31 -15.54 -2.75
N SER A 290 -0.64 -15.02 -3.92
CA SER A 290 -1.20 -13.68 -4.06
C SER A 290 -2.69 -13.59 -3.70
N MET A 291 -3.16 -12.37 -3.47
CA MET A 291 -4.57 -12.01 -3.34
C MET A 291 -5.00 -11.23 -4.58
N VAL A 292 -6.00 -11.74 -5.32
CA VAL A 292 -6.44 -11.12 -6.58
C VAL A 292 -7.32 -9.90 -6.29
N GLY A 293 -7.11 -8.82 -7.03
CA GLY A 293 -7.88 -7.59 -6.87
C GLY A 293 -9.27 -7.73 -7.49
N PHE A 294 -10.28 -7.16 -6.83
CA PHE A 294 -11.63 -7.09 -7.36
C PHE A 294 -12.22 -5.69 -7.23
N ASP A 295 -12.39 -5.03 -8.38
CA ASP A 295 -13.18 -3.81 -8.49
C ASP A 295 -14.65 -4.15 -8.84
N PRO A 296 -15.61 -3.94 -7.92
CA PRO A 296 -17.01 -4.25 -8.20
C PRO A 296 -17.62 -3.37 -9.30
N ARG A 297 -17.06 -2.18 -9.56
CA ARG A 297 -17.48 -1.34 -10.69
C ARG A 297 -17.09 -1.98 -12.01
N ARG A 298 -15.87 -2.53 -12.09
CA ARG A 298 -15.39 -3.29 -13.25
C ARG A 298 -16.19 -4.57 -13.43
N ALA A 299 -16.44 -5.32 -12.35
CA ALA A 299 -17.20 -6.56 -12.40
C ALA A 299 -18.67 -6.35 -12.81
N ALA A 300 -19.26 -5.23 -12.39
CA ALA A 300 -20.59 -4.84 -12.82
C ALA A 300 -20.66 -4.58 -14.33
N GLU A 301 -19.58 -4.11 -14.96
CA GLU A 301 -19.46 -3.85 -16.40
C GLU A 301 -19.07 -5.10 -17.21
N ASP A 302 -18.20 -5.92 -16.65
CA ASP A 302 -17.66 -7.11 -17.29
C ASP A 302 -17.75 -8.33 -16.35
N ARG A 303 -18.64 -9.25 -16.68
CA ARG A 303 -18.81 -10.50 -15.91
C ARG A 303 -17.57 -11.40 -15.93
N ASN A 304 -16.63 -11.19 -16.86
CA ASN A 304 -15.40 -11.98 -16.89
C ASN A 304 -14.44 -11.62 -15.74
N VAL A 305 -14.66 -10.49 -15.04
CA VAL A 305 -13.88 -10.14 -13.84
C VAL A 305 -14.00 -11.23 -12.77
N LEU A 306 -15.23 -11.66 -12.46
CA LEU A 306 -15.42 -12.73 -11.47
C LEU A 306 -14.87 -14.07 -11.98
N LYS A 307 -14.93 -14.35 -13.29
CA LYS A 307 -14.29 -15.55 -13.86
C LYS A 307 -12.78 -15.53 -13.68
N LEU A 308 -12.15 -14.37 -13.88
CA LEU A 308 -10.71 -14.19 -13.68
C LEU A 308 -10.33 -14.39 -12.21
N VAL A 309 -11.11 -13.86 -11.27
CA VAL A 309 -10.91 -14.10 -9.83
C VAL A 309 -10.97 -15.59 -9.51
N LYS A 310 -12.00 -16.28 -10.01
CA LYS A 310 -12.17 -17.73 -9.84
C LYS A 310 -10.97 -18.49 -10.41
N HIS A 311 -10.49 -18.11 -11.58
CA HIS A 311 -9.32 -18.71 -12.21
C HIS A 311 -8.04 -18.48 -11.37
N ALA A 312 -7.76 -17.25 -10.95
CA ALA A 312 -6.57 -16.93 -10.16
C ALA A 312 -6.49 -17.82 -8.89
N ILE A 313 -7.60 -17.97 -8.18
CA ILE A 313 -7.66 -18.74 -6.93
C ILE A 313 -7.68 -20.25 -7.19
N SER A 314 -8.35 -20.72 -8.24
CA SER A 314 -8.51 -22.16 -8.48
C SER A 314 -7.32 -22.78 -9.21
N ASP A 315 -6.62 -22.01 -10.04
CA ASP A 315 -5.62 -22.51 -11.00
C ASP A 315 -4.23 -21.90 -10.86
N CYS A 316 -4.12 -20.69 -10.31
CA CYS A 316 -2.87 -19.91 -10.24
C CYS A 316 -2.30 -19.82 -8.82
N GLY A 317 -2.88 -20.56 -7.87
CA GLY A 317 -2.38 -20.65 -6.50
C GLY A 317 -2.60 -19.38 -5.68
N PHE A 318 -3.54 -18.50 -6.06
CA PHE A 318 -3.90 -17.35 -5.24
C PHE A 318 -4.76 -17.81 -4.07
N VAL A 319 -4.65 -17.11 -2.94
CA VAL A 319 -5.29 -17.53 -1.67
C VAL A 319 -6.54 -16.74 -1.33
N GLY A 320 -6.80 -15.59 -1.95
CA GLY A 320 -7.98 -14.79 -1.64
C GLY A 320 -8.16 -13.56 -2.53
N VAL A 321 -9.03 -12.65 -2.09
CA VAL A 321 -9.46 -11.46 -2.83
C VAL A 321 -9.12 -10.18 -2.07
N LYS A 322 -8.64 -9.13 -2.74
CA LYS A 322 -8.41 -7.79 -2.17
C LYS A 322 -9.44 -6.78 -2.70
N LEU A 323 -10.04 -6.01 -1.79
CA LEU A 323 -11.00 -4.95 -2.07
C LEU A 323 -10.51 -3.57 -1.58
N TYR A 324 -10.90 -2.53 -2.30
CA TYR A 324 -10.69 -1.12 -1.91
C TYR A 324 -12.00 -0.34 -1.88
N PRO A 325 -12.83 -0.52 -0.84
CA PRO A 325 -13.98 0.34 -0.60
C PRO A 325 -13.73 1.86 -0.75
N PRO A 326 -12.59 2.44 -0.29
CA PRO A 326 -12.36 3.88 -0.42
C PRO A 326 -12.28 4.35 -1.88
N MET A 327 -12.19 3.45 -2.85
CA MET A 327 -12.30 3.81 -4.25
C MET A 327 -13.69 4.31 -4.64
N GLY A 328 -14.74 3.98 -3.90
CA GLY A 328 -16.08 4.53 -4.15
C GLY A 328 -17.22 3.54 -4.00
N PHE A 329 -17.06 2.50 -3.20
CA PHE A 329 -18.13 1.56 -2.87
C PHE A 329 -18.06 1.18 -1.40
N GLN A 330 -19.18 0.77 -0.83
CA GLN A 330 -19.21 0.18 0.51
C GLN A 330 -19.25 -1.35 0.38
N PRO A 331 -18.84 -2.10 1.42
CA PRO A 331 -19.02 -3.56 1.47
C PRO A 331 -20.46 -4.02 1.21
N ILE A 332 -21.46 -3.23 1.61
CA ILE A 332 -22.88 -3.51 1.40
C ILE A 332 -23.66 -2.18 1.32
N GLU A 333 -24.92 -2.21 0.88
CA GLU A 333 -25.83 -1.06 0.83
C GLU A 333 -25.46 0.00 -0.22
N ASN A 334 -24.90 -0.43 -1.35
CA ASN A 334 -24.46 0.46 -2.42
C ASN A 334 -25.62 1.10 -3.21
N GLY A 335 -26.86 0.63 -3.07
CA GLY A 335 -28.00 0.98 -3.95
C GLY A 335 -28.19 2.49 -4.19
N ASN A 336 -28.08 3.30 -3.12
CA ASN A 336 -28.23 4.75 -3.17
C ASN A 336 -26.90 5.52 -3.12
N LEU A 337 -25.76 4.83 -3.16
CA LEU A 337 -24.47 5.49 -3.17
C LEU A 337 -24.27 6.23 -4.48
N LYS A 338 -24.08 7.53 -4.34
CA LYS A 338 -23.67 8.37 -5.45
C LYS A 338 -22.20 8.06 -5.79
N VAL A 339 -21.93 8.03 -7.09
CA VAL A 339 -20.58 7.95 -7.64
C VAL A 339 -20.43 9.04 -8.71
N PRO A 340 -19.21 9.51 -8.98
CA PRO A 340 -19.00 10.56 -9.96
C PRO A 340 -19.29 10.04 -11.38
N LYS A 341 -19.74 10.93 -12.28
CA LYS A 341 -19.98 10.56 -13.70
C LYS A 341 -18.70 10.26 -14.46
N LEU A 342 -17.55 10.73 -13.97
CA LEU A 342 -16.23 10.50 -14.54
C LEU A 342 -15.31 9.85 -13.51
N PRO A 343 -14.53 8.83 -13.86
CA PRO A 343 -14.65 8.04 -15.08
C PRO A 343 -16.05 7.42 -15.21
N LYS A 344 -16.60 7.31 -16.42
CA LYS A 344 -17.93 6.70 -16.64
C LYS A 344 -17.88 5.23 -16.21
N GLY A 345 -18.95 4.75 -15.56
CA GLY A 345 -19.04 3.34 -15.22
C GLY A 345 -20.30 2.96 -14.46
N ALA A 346 -20.36 1.70 -14.04
CA ALA A 346 -21.44 1.18 -13.19
C ALA A 346 -21.52 1.91 -11.84
N SER A 347 -22.71 1.87 -11.22
CA SER A 347 -22.99 2.50 -9.94
C SER A 347 -24.15 1.80 -9.22
N GLY A 348 -24.35 2.15 -7.95
CA GLY A 348 -25.54 1.77 -7.21
C GLY A 348 -25.73 0.25 -7.10
N GLU A 349 -26.97 -0.18 -7.37
CA GLU A 349 -27.40 -1.58 -7.41
C GLU A 349 -26.55 -2.52 -8.28
N ARG A 350 -25.87 -2.01 -9.30
CA ARG A 350 -24.99 -2.86 -10.12
C ARG A 350 -23.71 -3.23 -9.38
N ILE A 351 -23.16 -2.31 -8.60
CA ILE A 351 -22.02 -2.56 -7.71
C ILE A 351 -22.43 -3.52 -6.60
N GLU A 352 -23.61 -3.29 -6.00
CA GLU A 352 -24.16 -4.18 -4.97
C GLU A 352 -24.24 -5.62 -5.46
N ARG A 353 -24.85 -5.85 -6.63
CA ARG A 353 -24.95 -7.21 -7.21
C ARG A 353 -23.59 -7.84 -7.46
N ALA A 354 -22.62 -7.09 -7.97
CA ALA A 354 -21.28 -7.62 -8.23
C ALA A 354 -20.57 -8.05 -6.93
N LEU A 355 -20.74 -7.30 -5.84
CA LEU A 355 -20.23 -7.67 -4.52
C LEU A 355 -20.94 -8.90 -3.96
N MET A 356 -22.26 -8.95 -4.04
CA MET A 356 -23.03 -10.10 -3.54
C MET A 356 -22.70 -11.40 -4.29
N GLU A 357 -22.49 -11.33 -5.62
CA GLU A 357 -22.02 -12.48 -6.42
C GLU A 357 -20.62 -12.95 -5.99
N LEU A 358 -19.72 -12.01 -5.65
CA LEU A 358 -18.40 -12.34 -5.09
C LEU A 358 -18.56 -13.02 -3.72
N TYR A 359 -19.34 -12.44 -2.81
CA TYR A 359 -19.53 -12.96 -1.45
C TYR A 359 -20.18 -14.33 -1.42
N ASP A 360 -21.18 -14.57 -2.28
CA ASP A 360 -21.81 -15.89 -2.41
C ASP A 360 -20.78 -16.95 -2.82
N TRP A 361 -19.88 -16.60 -3.75
CA TRP A 361 -18.81 -17.52 -4.16
C TRP A 361 -17.73 -17.69 -3.09
N CYS A 362 -17.29 -16.61 -2.45
CA CYS A 362 -16.29 -16.68 -1.38
C CYS A 362 -16.78 -17.50 -0.18
N ALA A 363 -18.05 -17.37 0.20
CA ALA A 363 -18.67 -18.17 1.25
C ALA A 363 -18.75 -19.66 0.85
N ALA A 364 -19.13 -19.94 -0.40
CA ALA A 364 -19.24 -21.32 -0.89
C ALA A 364 -17.88 -22.01 -0.98
N GLU A 365 -16.85 -21.31 -1.45
CA GLU A 365 -15.51 -21.86 -1.69
C GLU A 365 -14.54 -21.68 -0.51
N ASP A 366 -14.98 -21.06 0.59
CA ASP A 366 -14.13 -20.71 1.73
C ASP A 366 -12.88 -19.94 1.27
N VAL A 367 -13.13 -18.81 0.60
CA VAL A 367 -12.10 -17.91 0.07
C VAL A 367 -12.06 -16.64 0.93
N PRO A 368 -10.91 -16.30 1.52
CA PRO A 368 -10.74 -15.10 2.32
C PRO A 368 -10.78 -13.82 1.48
N ILE A 369 -11.27 -12.75 2.11
CA ILE A 369 -11.33 -11.41 1.56
C ILE A 369 -10.55 -10.47 2.48
N MET A 370 -9.60 -9.75 1.89
CA MET A 370 -8.96 -8.61 2.53
C MET A 370 -9.56 -7.32 1.98
N ALA A 371 -9.86 -6.37 2.87
CA ALA A 371 -10.35 -5.07 2.47
C ALA A 371 -9.52 -3.97 3.13
N HIS A 372 -9.23 -2.90 2.37
CA HIS A 372 -8.76 -1.66 2.96
C HIS A 372 -9.78 -1.16 3.98
N ALA A 373 -9.34 -0.91 5.21
CA ALA A 373 -10.22 -0.56 6.34
C ALA A 373 -9.62 0.56 7.21
N GLU A 374 -9.08 1.59 6.56
CA GLU A 374 -8.68 2.87 7.14
C GLU A 374 -9.37 4.02 6.38
N ASN A 375 -9.62 5.19 7.00
CA ASN A 375 -10.26 6.34 6.35
C ASN A 375 -9.28 7.11 5.44
N SER A 376 -8.53 6.37 4.63
CA SER A 376 -7.49 6.87 3.74
C SER A 376 -7.80 6.46 2.30
N LEU A 377 -6.93 6.85 1.36
CA LEU A 377 -6.95 6.46 -0.05
C LEU A 377 -8.26 6.68 -0.82
N GLY A 378 -9.21 7.43 -0.26
CA GLY A 378 -10.44 7.87 -0.93
C GLY A 378 -10.17 8.41 -2.33
N SER A 379 -10.76 7.81 -3.37
CA SER A 379 -10.61 8.29 -4.76
C SER A 379 -11.25 9.66 -4.99
N VAL A 380 -12.12 10.06 -4.07
CA VAL A 380 -12.85 11.32 -3.97
C VAL A 380 -12.90 11.71 -2.50
N CYS A 381 -12.97 13.00 -2.23
CA CYS A 381 -13.26 13.57 -0.92
C CYS A 381 -14.42 12.83 -0.22
N GLY A 382 -14.23 12.44 1.03
CA GLY A 382 -15.17 11.69 1.88
C GLY A 382 -15.25 10.18 1.61
N TYR A 383 -14.61 9.67 0.55
CA TYR A 383 -14.77 8.26 0.19
C TYR A 383 -13.99 7.32 1.11
N GLY A 384 -13.01 7.81 1.87
CA GLY A 384 -12.32 7.04 2.92
C GLY A 384 -13.31 6.36 3.87
N GLN A 385 -14.38 7.07 4.28
CA GLN A 385 -15.41 6.54 5.19
C GLN A 385 -16.19 5.34 4.64
N ARG A 386 -16.11 5.06 3.33
CA ARG A 386 -16.72 3.86 2.73
C ARG A 386 -15.97 2.58 3.14
N ALA A 387 -14.74 2.71 3.65
CA ALA A 387 -13.94 1.63 4.23
C ALA A 387 -14.35 1.23 5.66
N SER A 388 -15.25 1.99 6.30
CA SER A 388 -15.60 1.80 7.71
C SER A 388 -16.02 0.35 8.05
N PRO A 389 -15.49 -0.25 9.14
CA PRO A 389 -15.85 -1.59 9.60
C PRO A 389 -17.35 -1.80 9.84
N LYS A 390 -18.13 -0.73 10.07
CA LYS A 390 -19.58 -0.82 10.28
C LYS A 390 -20.31 -1.51 9.13
N TRP A 391 -19.83 -1.34 7.90
CA TRP A 391 -20.42 -1.97 6.72
C TRP A 391 -20.14 -3.47 6.68
N TRP A 392 -18.94 -3.88 7.11
CA TRP A 392 -18.58 -5.28 7.27
C TRP A 392 -19.38 -5.94 8.40
N ARG A 393 -19.56 -5.27 9.54
CA ARG A 393 -20.43 -5.74 10.64
C ARG A 393 -21.85 -6.05 10.14
N ARG A 394 -22.43 -5.16 9.32
CA ARG A 394 -23.74 -5.36 8.69
C ARG A 394 -23.78 -6.53 7.71
N LEU A 395 -22.75 -6.68 6.86
CA LEU A 395 -22.64 -7.83 5.95
C LEU A 395 -22.59 -9.15 6.74
N LEU A 396 -21.76 -9.21 7.79
CA LEU A 396 -21.58 -10.39 8.62
C LEU A 396 -22.80 -10.72 9.49
N ALA A 397 -23.68 -9.75 9.73
CA ALA A 397 -24.99 -9.98 10.37
C ALA A 397 -25.94 -10.84 9.51
N ILE A 398 -25.70 -10.92 8.20
CA ILE A 398 -26.49 -11.78 7.30
C ILE A 398 -26.08 -13.23 7.53
N PRO A 399 -26.99 -14.16 7.91
CA PRO A 399 -26.62 -15.53 8.30
C PRO A 399 -25.76 -16.28 7.29
N LYS A 400 -26.02 -16.13 5.98
CA LYS A 400 -25.24 -16.78 4.91
C LYS A 400 -23.79 -16.29 4.80
N TYR A 401 -23.48 -15.11 5.34
CA TYR A 401 -22.15 -14.49 5.28
C TYR A 401 -21.44 -14.45 6.64
N SER A 402 -22.10 -14.92 7.70
CA SER A 402 -21.58 -14.92 9.08
C SER A 402 -20.23 -15.62 9.27
N ARG A 403 -19.83 -16.47 8.31
CA ARG A 403 -18.57 -17.23 8.30
C ARG A 403 -17.59 -16.82 7.21
N LEU A 404 -17.84 -15.71 6.51
CA LEU A 404 -16.83 -15.16 5.60
C LEU A 404 -15.56 -14.83 6.38
N ARG A 405 -14.40 -15.22 5.84
CA ARG A 405 -13.09 -14.86 6.40
C ARG A 405 -12.72 -13.48 5.89
N ILE A 406 -12.78 -12.49 6.76
CA ILE A 406 -12.53 -11.09 6.42
C ILE A 406 -11.29 -10.60 7.15
N ASN A 407 -10.36 -9.98 6.44
CA ASN A 407 -9.30 -9.19 7.03
C ASN A 407 -9.53 -7.69 6.73
N LEU A 408 -9.67 -6.90 7.79
CA LEU A 408 -9.74 -5.44 7.74
C LEU A 408 -8.33 -4.87 7.89
N ALA A 409 -7.76 -4.47 6.76
CA ALA A 409 -6.37 -4.04 6.70
C ALA A 409 -6.16 -2.65 7.30
N HIS A 410 -4.94 -2.43 7.81
CA HIS A 410 -4.49 -1.18 8.45
C HIS A 410 -5.22 -0.89 9.77
N PHE A 411 -5.26 -1.89 10.64
CA PHE A 411 -5.75 -1.74 12.00
C PHE A 411 -4.85 -0.79 12.79
N GLY A 412 -5.47 0.09 13.55
CA GLY A 412 -4.76 1.02 14.42
C GLY A 412 -4.60 2.41 13.81
N GLY A 413 -5.62 2.89 13.09
CA GLY A 413 -5.84 4.31 12.76
C GLY A 413 -6.19 5.10 14.02
N PHE A 414 -5.37 4.94 15.05
CA PHE A 414 -5.53 5.51 16.37
C PHE A 414 -5.29 7.02 16.37
N ASP A 415 -4.62 7.54 15.34
CA ASP A 415 -4.50 8.96 15.04
C ASP A 415 -5.88 9.59 14.79
N GLU A 416 -6.77 8.94 14.01
CA GLU A 416 -8.16 9.39 13.85
C GLU A 416 -8.94 9.43 15.18
N ALA A 417 -8.58 8.55 16.11
CA ALA A 417 -9.20 8.44 17.44
C ALA A 417 -8.59 9.38 18.48
N LEU A 418 -7.40 9.93 18.20
CA LEU A 418 -6.75 11.00 18.97
C LEU A 418 -7.25 12.39 18.55
N ASP A 419 -7.91 12.44 17.40
CA ASP A 419 -8.28 13.65 16.69
C ASP A 419 -9.82 13.90 16.66
N ILE A 420 -10.57 13.43 17.66
CA ILE A 420 -12.03 13.60 17.74
C ILE A 420 -12.39 15.01 18.26
N GLY A 421 -12.99 15.87 17.42
CA GLY A 421 -13.61 17.15 17.86
C GLY A 421 -13.28 18.38 17.01
N ASP A 422 -13.48 19.58 17.58
CA ASP A 422 -13.13 20.87 16.95
C ASP A 422 -11.61 21.12 16.88
N ASP A 423 -10.83 20.34 17.63
CA ASP A 423 -9.36 20.37 17.66
C ASP A 423 -8.72 19.30 16.74
N ALA A 424 -9.51 18.60 15.92
CA ALA A 424 -9.01 17.70 14.88
C ALA A 424 -8.00 18.45 13.99
N PRO A 425 -6.84 17.87 13.66
CA PRO A 425 -5.79 18.59 13.00
C PRO A 425 -6.20 19.15 11.64
N GLN A 426 -5.62 20.32 11.35
CA GLN A 426 -5.57 20.95 10.03
C GLN A 426 -4.75 20.07 9.06
N GLY A 427 -5.35 18.98 8.58
CA GLY A 427 -4.71 17.98 7.71
C GLY A 427 -5.69 17.10 6.95
N LEU A 428 -7.00 17.30 7.13
CA LEU A 428 -8.02 16.68 6.32
C LEU A 428 -7.76 16.96 4.85
N ARG A 429 -7.89 15.92 4.01
CA ARG A 429 -7.90 16.11 2.56
C ARG A 429 -9.02 17.07 2.15
N CYS A 430 -10.13 17.01 2.85
CA CYS A 430 -11.24 17.94 2.70
C CYS A 430 -12.16 17.85 3.93
N GLU A 431 -13.10 18.78 4.08
CA GLU A 431 -14.04 18.78 5.21
C GLU A 431 -14.81 17.45 5.34
N ALA A 432 -15.16 16.79 4.23
CA ALA A 432 -15.90 15.53 4.28
C ALA A 432 -15.05 14.33 4.78
N ASP A 433 -13.73 14.49 4.85
CA ASP A 433 -12.86 13.49 5.48
C ASP A 433 -12.84 13.64 7.00
N LYS A 434 -13.39 14.72 7.57
CA LYS A 434 -13.45 14.93 9.02
C LYS A 434 -14.16 13.75 9.68
N TYR A 435 -13.41 12.99 10.47
CA TYR A 435 -13.98 11.89 11.21
C TYR A 435 -14.73 12.40 12.44
N SER A 436 -15.96 11.93 12.62
CA SER A 436 -16.82 12.29 13.77
C SER A 436 -17.62 11.08 14.29
N GLY A 437 -17.24 9.88 13.87
CA GLY A 437 -17.91 8.63 14.23
C GLY A 437 -17.24 7.88 15.39
N PRO A 438 -17.73 6.68 15.74
CA PRO A 438 -17.09 5.81 16.73
C PRO A 438 -15.72 5.32 16.24
N VAL A 439 -14.76 5.16 17.14
CA VAL A 439 -13.42 4.66 16.80
C VAL A 439 -13.53 3.31 16.06
N TRP A 440 -12.83 3.15 14.93
CA TRP A 440 -13.01 1.98 14.06
C TRP A 440 -12.57 0.69 14.74
N GLU A 441 -11.55 0.76 15.59
CA GLU A 441 -11.07 -0.33 16.41
C GLU A 441 -12.14 -0.81 17.40
N ASP A 442 -12.95 0.09 17.97
CA ASP A 442 -14.09 -0.28 18.82
C ASP A 442 -15.16 -1.01 18.00
N ILE A 443 -15.48 -0.54 16.79
CA ILE A 443 -16.43 -1.24 15.91
C ILE A 443 -15.94 -2.67 15.61
N ILE A 444 -14.65 -2.83 15.33
CA ILE A 444 -14.03 -4.14 15.10
C ILE A 444 -14.13 -5.00 16.36
N GLY A 445 -13.75 -4.45 17.52
CA GLY A 445 -13.77 -5.13 18.81
C GLY A 445 -15.16 -5.60 19.23
N GLU A 446 -16.17 -4.73 19.13
CA GLU A 446 -17.58 -5.07 19.35
C GLU A 446 -18.07 -6.14 18.36
N THR A 447 -17.67 -6.05 17.08
CA THR A 447 -18.05 -7.06 16.09
C THR A 447 -17.46 -8.43 16.44
N ILE A 448 -16.22 -8.48 16.92
CA ILE A 448 -15.58 -9.74 17.34
C ILE A 448 -16.28 -10.28 18.59
N LYS A 449 -16.34 -9.48 19.65
CA LYS A 449 -16.76 -9.90 20.99
C LYS A 449 -18.26 -10.04 21.12
N ASP A 450 -19.02 -9.02 20.75
CA ASP A 450 -20.45 -8.93 21.05
C ASP A 450 -21.28 -9.65 19.98
N ASP A 451 -20.86 -9.58 18.71
CA ASP A 451 -21.54 -10.29 17.61
C ASP A 451 -21.01 -11.73 17.38
N GLY A 452 -19.96 -12.13 18.10
CA GLY A 452 -19.37 -13.49 18.05
C GLY A 452 -18.77 -13.85 16.69
N ARG A 453 -17.93 -12.97 16.12
CA ARG A 453 -17.38 -13.12 14.75
C ARG A 453 -15.96 -13.69 14.73
N ASP A 454 -15.86 -15.01 14.86
CA ASP A 454 -14.59 -15.77 14.89
C ASP A 454 -13.68 -15.63 13.66
N PHE A 455 -14.25 -15.22 12.51
CA PHE A 455 -13.54 -15.11 11.22
C PHE A 455 -13.43 -13.67 10.71
N LEU A 456 -13.65 -12.69 11.58
CA LEU A 456 -13.25 -11.31 11.34
C LEU A 456 -11.85 -11.09 11.92
N PHE A 457 -10.91 -10.64 11.09
CA PHE A 457 -9.54 -10.33 11.45
C PHE A 457 -9.21 -8.89 11.07
N ALA A 458 -8.12 -8.38 11.62
CA ALA A 458 -7.52 -7.13 11.20
C ALA A 458 -5.99 -7.26 11.17
N ASP A 459 -5.30 -6.50 10.33
CA ASP A 459 -3.83 -6.56 10.23
C ASP A 459 -3.14 -5.27 10.63
N LEU A 460 -1.93 -5.40 11.19
CA LEU A 460 -1.07 -4.29 11.63
C LEU A 460 -0.14 -3.83 10.50
N SER A 461 -0.60 -3.84 9.26
CA SER A 461 0.20 -3.39 8.11
C SER A 461 0.23 -1.88 7.99
N TYR A 462 1.38 -1.35 7.57
CA TYR A 462 1.64 0.09 7.47
C TYR A 462 1.35 0.89 8.76
N LEU A 463 1.51 0.29 9.94
CA LEU A 463 1.36 0.99 11.23
C LEU A 463 2.61 1.83 11.53
N SER A 464 2.78 2.87 10.73
CA SER A 464 4.02 3.63 10.60
C SER A 464 4.31 4.43 11.87
N GLU A 465 3.26 4.98 12.47
CA GLU A 465 3.21 5.84 13.66
C GLU A 465 3.84 5.11 14.86
N LEU A 466 3.66 3.80 14.91
CA LEU A 466 4.23 2.96 15.94
C LEU A 466 5.69 2.55 15.64
N THR A 467 6.05 2.36 14.36
CA THR A 467 7.25 1.59 13.95
C THR A 467 8.37 2.39 13.29
N ILE A 468 8.08 3.58 12.76
CA ILE A 468 9.01 4.39 11.98
C ILE A 468 9.58 5.52 12.86
N PRO A 469 10.90 5.60 13.10
CA PRO A 469 11.54 6.50 14.07
C PRO A 469 11.14 7.99 13.99
N ASP A 470 10.88 8.51 12.79
CA ASP A 470 10.55 9.94 12.57
C ASP A 470 9.05 10.23 12.52
N SER A 471 8.19 9.21 12.73
CA SER A 471 6.74 9.37 12.78
C SER A 471 6.27 9.48 14.23
N GLN A 472 5.53 10.55 14.53
CA GLN A 472 4.66 10.72 15.71
C GLN A 472 5.18 10.11 17.01
N GLU A 473 6.44 10.35 17.35
CA GLU A 473 7.07 9.71 18.53
C GLU A 473 6.29 10.04 19.82
N GLU A 474 5.68 11.22 19.87
CA GLU A 474 4.83 11.68 20.96
C GLU A 474 3.50 10.91 21.07
N GLU A 475 2.97 10.37 19.96
CA GLU A 475 1.71 9.63 19.92
C GLU A 475 1.90 8.13 20.23
N ARG A 476 3.12 7.60 20.06
CA ARG A 476 3.43 6.18 20.31
C ARG A 476 2.97 5.63 21.66
N PRO A 477 3.19 6.33 22.81
CA PRO A 477 2.71 5.83 24.10
C PRO A 477 1.19 5.64 24.14
N GLU A 478 0.47 6.52 23.47
CA GLU A 478 -0.97 6.51 23.43
C GLU A 478 -1.51 5.45 22.48
N ILE A 479 -0.87 5.26 21.31
CA ILE A 479 -1.13 4.13 20.41
C ILE A 479 -0.96 2.80 21.17
N ARG A 480 0.13 2.64 21.93
CA ARG A 480 0.35 1.44 22.76
C ARG A 480 -0.74 1.24 23.80
N ARG A 481 -1.15 2.31 24.49
CA ARG A 481 -2.24 2.27 25.48
C ARG A 481 -3.56 1.83 24.84
N ARG A 482 -3.86 2.28 23.61
CA ARG A 482 -5.07 1.89 22.87
C ARG A 482 -5.02 0.45 22.39
N LEU A 483 -3.88 -0.04 21.91
CA LEU A 483 -3.67 -1.46 21.61
C LEU A 483 -3.89 -2.34 22.85
N GLU A 484 -3.35 -1.93 24.00
CA GLU A 484 -3.56 -2.63 25.26
C GLU A 484 -5.04 -2.62 25.67
N ALA A 485 -5.73 -1.49 25.53
CA ALA A 485 -7.14 -1.36 25.83
C ALA A 485 -8.01 -2.25 24.91
N PHE A 486 -7.76 -2.23 23.60
CA PHE A 486 -8.44 -3.08 22.62
C PHE A 486 -8.28 -4.55 22.98
N ARG A 487 -7.03 -5.00 23.19
CA ARG A 487 -6.73 -6.37 23.60
C ARG A 487 -7.50 -6.74 24.86
N SER A 488 -7.40 -5.92 25.90
CA SER A 488 -8.00 -6.25 27.21
C SER A 488 -9.53 -6.27 27.17
N ALA A 489 -10.14 -5.41 26.36
CA ALA A 489 -11.58 -5.28 26.27
C ALA A 489 -12.24 -6.29 25.32
N TYR A 490 -11.62 -6.56 24.17
CA TYR A 490 -12.24 -7.26 23.05
C TYR A 490 -11.55 -8.55 22.62
N ASP A 491 -10.21 -8.60 22.69
CA ASP A 491 -9.43 -9.73 22.15
C ASP A 491 -8.28 -10.14 23.11
N PRO A 492 -8.60 -10.64 24.32
CA PRO A 492 -7.61 -10.88 25.38
C PRO A 492 -6.57 -11.94 25.00
N ASP A 493 -6.95 -12.90 24.16
CA ASP A 493 -6.06 -13.96 23.66
C ASP A 493 -5.43 -13.59 22.29
N VAL A 494 -5.77 -12.43 21.73
CA VAL A 494 -5.22 -11.91 20.47
C VAL A 494 -5.45 -12.89 19.31
N HIS A 495 -6.70 -13.33 19.13
CA HIS A 495 -7.11 -14.26 18.08
C HIS A 495 -7.52 -13.57 16.77
N HIS A 496 -7.45 -12.24 16.68
CA HIS A 496 -7.99 -11.50 15.54
C HIS A 496 -7.01 -10.52 14.87
N LEU A 497 -5.88 -10.21 15.50
CA LEU A 497 -4.84 -9.35 14.91
C LEU A 497 -3.80 -10.17 14.12
N MET A 498 -3.33 -9.65 13.00
CA MET A 498 -2.33 -10.30 12.13
C MET A 498 -1.19 -9.36 11.75
N TYR A 499 -0.03 -9.95 11.45
CA TYR A 499 1.08 -9.22 10.87
C TYR A 499 0.92 -9.00 9.36
N GLY A 500 1.25 -7.80 8.91
CA GLY A 500 1.45 -7.48 7.50
C GLY A 500 2.46 -6.34 7.36
N THR A 501 3.15 -6.23 6.24
CA THR A 501 4.11 -5.14 6.00
C THR A 501 3.50 -3.95 5.28
N ASP A 502 2.62 -4.20 4.31
CA ASP A 502 2.34 -3.30 3.21
C ASP A 502 3.63 -2.90 2.43
N TRP A 503 4.49 -3.89 2.16
CA TRP A 503 5.89 -3.69 1.73
C TRP A 503 6.15 -2.55 0.73
N THR A 504 5.53 -2.61 -0.45
CA THR A 504 5.80 -1.59 -1.48
C THR A 504 5.49 -0.20 -0.95
N MET A 505 4.46 -0.04 -0.11
CA MET A 505 4.08 1.24 0.47
C MET A 505 5.04 1.67 1.60
N ILE A 506 5.49 0.78 2.49
CA ILE A 506 6.51 1.11 3.51
C ILE A 506 7.91 1.31 2.93
N ALA A 507 8.20 0.87 1.71
CA ALA A 507 9.53 0.99 1.12
C ALA A 507 10.01 2.46 0.93
N LYS A 508 9.09 3.44 1.00
CA LYS A 508 9.41 4.87 1.01
C LYS A 508 9.74 5.42 2.41
N GLU A 509 9.45 4.66 3.47
CA GLU A 509 9.71 5.07 4.84
C GLU A 509 11.15 4.83 5.26
N LEU A 510 11.62 5.64 6.19
CA LEU A 510 12.93 5.45 6.80
C LEU A 510 12.91 4.18 7.67
N ASP A 511 14.04 3.48 7.74
CA ASP A 511 14.18 2.28 8.56
C ASP A 511 13.16 1.17 8.25
N ASN A 512 12.57 1.18 7.05
CA ASN A 512 11.55 0.20 6.64
C ASN A 512 12.05 -1.25 6.68
N ASN A 513 13.37 -1.45 6.58
CA ASN A 513 14.00 -2.75 6.71
C ASN A 513 13.87 -3.32 8.13
N ASN A 514 13.69 -2.49 9.16
CA ASN A 514 13.49 -2.93 10.55
C ASN A 514 12.02 -2.90 10.98
N TYR A 515 11.05 -2.73 10.06
CA TYR A 515 9.62 -2.66 10.37
C TYR A 515 9.15 -3.80 11.29
N LEU A 516 9.48 -5.05 10.94
CA LEU A 516 9.12 -6.24 11.74
C LEU A 516 9.69 -6.18 13.16
N SER A 517 10.99 -5.90 13.31
CA SER A 517 11.62 -5.84 14.63
C SER A 517 11.13 -4.66 15.46
N ASN A 518 10.82 -3.53 14.81
CA ASN A 518 10.30 -2.36 15.49
C ASN A 518 8.87 -2.63 15.96
N LEU A 519 8.02 -3.23 15.14
CA LEU A 519 6.68 -3.65 15.53
C LEU A 519 6.71 -4.62 16.72
N ASP A 520 7.57 -5.64 16.67
CA ASP A 520 7.72 -6.60 17.78
C ASP A 520 8.10 -5.92 19.10
N ALA A 521 9.08 -5.01 19.05
CA ALA A 521 9.49 -4.26 20.23
C ALA A 521 8.35 -3.42 20.81
N GLN A 522 7.56 -2.76 19.94
CA GLN A 522 6.46 -1.90 20.37
C GLN A 522 5.26 -2.69 20.92
N LEU A 523 4.93 -3.84 20.32
CA LEU A 523 3.90 -4.73 20.85
C LEU A 523 4.28 -5.29 22.23
N ARG A 524 5.56 -5.64 22.46
CA ARG A 524 6.04 -6.04 23.79
C ARG A 524 5.92 -4.90 24.81
N LEU A 525 6.21 -3.66 24.40
CA LEU A 525 6.01 -2.48 25.25
C LEU A 525 4.52 -2.20 25.52
N ALA A 526 3.61 -2.59 24.62
CA ALA A 526 2.16 -2.59 24.84
C ALA A 526 1.67 -3.81 25.66
N GLY A 527 2.59 -4.60 26.21
CA GLY A 527 2.30 -5.70 27.13
C GLY A 527 1.93 -7.02 26.46
N PHE A 528 2.06 -7.18 25.13
CA PHE A 528 1.73 -8.42 24.44
C PHE A 528 2.68 -9.55 24.86
N THR A 529 2.10 -10.70 25.23
CA THR A 529 2.87 -11.87 25.68
C THR A 529 3.50 -12.61 24.50
N PRO A 530 4.55 -13.42 24.74
CA PRO A 530 5.15 -14.25 23.70
C PRO A 530 4.15 -15.18 22.99
N ASP A 531 3.09 -15.66 23.64
CA ASP A 531 2.08 -16.51 23.01
C ASP A 531 1.09 -15.69 22.15
N GLN A 532 0.65 -14.53 22.65
CA GLN A 532 -0.17 -13.58 21.88
C GLN A 532 0.55 -13.11 20.59
N LEU A 533 1.85 -12.85 20.67
CA LEU A 533 2.66 -12.51 19.49
C LEU A 533 2.69 -13.67 18.47
N GLN A 534 2.66 -14.93 18.91
CA GLN A 534 2.57 -16.07 18.00
C GLN A 534 1.23 -16.10 17.25
N ASN A 535 0.15 -15.63 17.88
CA ASN A 535 -1.14 -15.50 17.21
C ASN A 535 -1.04 -14.45 16.10
N ILE A 536 -0.46 -13.27 16.39
CA ILE A 536 -0.27 -12.18 15.41
C ILE A 536 0.57 -12.62 14.21
N TYR A 537 1.72 -13.24 14.45
CA TYR A 537 2.67 -13.54 13.37
C TYR A 537 2.31 -14.81 12.57
N TRP A 538 1.50 -15.71 13.13
CA TRP A 538 1.31 -17.04 12.56
C TRP A 538 -0.12 -17.57 12.64
N ARG A 539 -0.61 -17.87 13.85
CA ARG A 539 -1.82 -18.71 14.03
C ARG A 539 -3.06 -18.05 13.42
N ASN A 540 -3.17 -16.73 13.56
CA ASN A 540 -4.31 -15.98 13.02
C ASN A 540 -4.26 -15.92 11.49
N ALA A 541 -3.08 -15.77 10.88
CA ALA A 541 -2.94 -15.80 9.43
C ALA A 541 -3.25 -17.20 8.84
N VAL A 542 -2.86 -18.28 9.53
CA VAL A 542 -3.23 -19.66 9.14
C VAL A 542 -4.75 -19.84 9.15
N ARG A 543 -5.41 -19.39 10.22
CA ARG A 543 -6.88 -19.40 10.33
C ARG A 543 -7.54 -18.50 9.30
N TYR A 544 -7.08 -17.27 9.10
CA TYR A 544 -7.67 -16.36 8.12
C TYR A 544 -7.57 -16.91 6.70
N LEU A 545 -6.41 -17.44 6.31
CA LEU A 545 -6.17 -17.89 4.94
C LEU A 545 -6.79 -19.26 4.62
N GLY A 546 -7.23 -20.02 5.63
CA GLY A 546 -7.77 -21.37 5.43
C GLY A 546 -6.68 -22.41 5.17
N LEU A 547 -5.54 -22.28 5.85
CA LEU A 547 -4.33 -23.11 5.64
C LEU A 547 -4.25 -24.32 6.58
N GLY A 548 -5.21 -24.47 7.48
CA GLY A 548 -5.29 -25.60 8.42
C GLY A 548 -5.58 -26.93 7.72
N HIS A 549 -5.42 -28.02 8.48
CA HIS A 549 -5.66 -29.37 7.98
C HIS A 549 -7.11 -29.53 7.49
N GLY A 550 -7.29 -30.05 6.28
CA GLY A 550 -8.61 -30.28 5.68
C GLY A 550 -9.33 -29.03 5.15
N GLU A 551 -8.76 -27.84 5.29
CA GLU A 551 -9.39 -26.60 4.80
C GLU A 551 -9.27 -26.46 3.27
N LYS A 552 -10.24 -25.77 2.66
CA LYS A 552 -10.37 -25.70 1.19
C LYS A 552 -9.21 -24.95 0.53
N THR A 553 -8.70 -23.87 1.14
CA THR A 553 -7.54 -23.14 0.60
C THR A 553 -6.31 -24.02 0.57
N ARG A 554 -5.98 -24.72 1.66
CA ARG A 554 -4.88 -25.68 1.67
C ARG A 554 -5.04 -26.73 0.57
N GLY A 555 -6.23 -27.29 0.41
CA GLY A 555 -6.52 -28.24 -0.67
C GLY A 555 -6.31 -27.66 -2.07
N ARG A 556 -6.65 -26.38 -2.30
CA ARG A 556 -6.33 -25.68 -3.55
C ARG A 556 -4.82 -25.54 -3.76
N LEU A 557 -4.07 -25.17 -2.72
CA LEU A 557 -2.61 -25.03 -2.80
C LEU A 557 -1.92 -26.37 -3.08
N GLN A 558 -2.35 -27.47 -2.47
CA GLN A 558 -1.84 -28.82 -2.77
C GLN A 558 -2.03 -29.19 -4.24
N ARG A 559 -3.23 -28.92 -4.80
CA ARG A 559 -3.50 -29.15 -6.22
C ARG A 559 -2.65 -28.26 -7.11
N TYR A 560 -2.47 -26.99 -6.73
CA TYR A 560 -1.60 -26.06 -7.44
C TYR A 560 -0.14 -26.56 -7.43
N CYS A 561 0.41 -26.92 -6.27
CA CYS A 561 1.75 -27.48 -6.15
C CYS A 561 1.92 -28.73 -7.02
N THR A 562 0.96 -29.66 -6.97
CA THR A 562 0.96 -30.86 -7.83
C THR A 562 0.98 -30.49 -9.31
N LYS A 563 0.08 -29.58 -9.74
CA LYS A 563 -0.03 -29.11 -11.13
C LYS A 563 1.26 -28.44 -11.62
N ARG A 564 1.95 -27.72 -10.73
CA ARG A 564 3.20 -26.99 -11.02
C ARG A 564 4.46 -27.79 -10.73
N GLN A 565 4.35 -29.04 -10.28
CA GLN A 565 5.47 -29.89 -9.86
C GLN A 565 6.34 -29.22 -8.79
N LEU A 566 5.69 -28.53 -7.84
CA LEU A 566 6.32 -27.89 -6.69
C LEU A 566 6.16 -28.77 -5.45
N PRO A 567 7.11 -28.74 -4.50
CA PRO A 567 6.93 -29.40 -3.22
C PRO A 567 5.78 -28.76 -2.43
N ASP A 568 5.01 -29.59 -1.73
CA ASP A 568 3.89 -29.18 -0.88
C ASP A 568 4.08 -29.54 0.60
N ALA A 569 5.19 -30.21 0.95
CA ALA A 569 5.52 -30.60 2.33
C ALA A 569 5.60 -29.41 3.30
N TRP A 570 5.90 -28.21 2.80
CA TRP A 570 5.89 -26.98 3.59
C TRP A 570 4.52 -26.67 4.21
N LEU A 571 3.43 -27.13 3.60
CA LEU A 571 2.07 -26.97 4.11
C LEU A 571 1.87 -27.68 5.46
N MET A 572 2.69 -28.69 5.79
CA MET A 572 2.64 -29.37 7.09
C MET A 572 3.05 -28.47 8.25
N ALA A 573 3.78 -27.37 7.98
CA ALA A 573 4.12 -26.39 9.01
C ALA A 573 2.87 -25.75 9.63
N PHE A 574 1.75 -25.71 8.90
CA PHE A 574 0.49 -25.16 9.37
C PHE A 574 -0.30 -26.10 10.29
N ASP A 575 0.10 -27.37 10.43
CA ASP A 575 -0.57 -28.32 11.34
C ASP A 575 -0.26 -28.04 12.82
N ALA A 576 0.80 -27.27 13.09
CA ALA A 576 1.21 -26.84 14.43
C ALA A 576 0.67 -25.45 14.83
N ALA A 577 -0.22 -24.88 14.00
CA ALA A 577 -0.78 -23.54 14.16
C ALA A 577 -2.01 -23.50 15.06
#